data_AF-A0A137Q4X9-F1
#
_entry.id   AF-A0A137Q4X9-F1
#
_cell.length_a   1.000
_cell.length_b   1.000
_cell.length_c   1.000
_cell.angle_alpha   90.00
_cell.angle_beta   90.00
_cell.angle_gamma   90.00
#
_symmetry.space_group_name_H-M   'P 1'
#
loop_
_entity.id
_entity.type
_entity.pdbx_description
1 polymer ?
#
loop_
_entity_poly.entity_id
_entity_poly.type
_entity_poly.pdbx_seq_one_letter_code
_entity_poly.pdbx_strand_id
1 'polypeptide(L)'
;MSKSFLKLVNVPFICQDGSRTTSAQVEGVMRALNLSNHFVLMGPPQVVHNSKSLDTAMAYFEVWDSQRGTRAANLIGHSLQFGHWTSRVMEANANPGASLCQHCWQWGHSSQTCLQKMPQCPLCAEPHYCNAHHAFAGCCKGNAC
;
A
#
# COMPACT_ATOMS: atom_id res chain seq x y z
N MET A 1 0.60 -16.58 -13.85
CA MET A 1 0.80 -15.12 -13.74
C MET A 1 1.66 -14.86 -12.52
N SER A 2 2.64 -13.96 -12.62
CA SER A 2 3.53 -13.62 -11.50
C SER A 2 3.04 -12.38 -10.77
N LYS A 3 3.58 -12.11 -9.59
CA LYS A 3 3.32 -10.90 -8.81
C LYS A 3 4.61 -10.13 -8.67
N SER A 4 4.55 -8.82 -8.84
CA SER A 4 5.70 -7.93 -8.67
C SER A 4 5.36 -6.83 -7.68
N PHE A 5 6.30 -6.56 -6.79
CA PHE A 5 6.20 -5.56 -5.73
C PHE A 5 6.95 -4.30 -6.16
N LEU A 6 6.25 -3.18 -6.17
CA LEU A 6 6.80 -1.89 -6.59
C LEU A 6 6.53 -0.85 -5.51
N LYS A 7 7.29 0.25 -5.57
CA LYS A 7 7.08 1.40 -4.70
C LYS A 7 7.13 2.70 -5.48
N LEU A 8 6.32 3.65 -5.05
CA LEU A 8 6.44 5.06 -5.38
C LEU A 8 7.25 5.75 -4.30
N VAL A 9 8.31 6.43 -4.71
CA VAL A 9 9.09 7.31 -3.83
C VAL A 9 8.67 8.75 -4.02
N ASN A 10 8.89 9.58 -2.99
CA ASN A 10 8.55 11.01 -2.97
C ASN A 10 7.06 11.28 -3.20
N VAL A 11 6.20 10.46 -2.60
CA VAL A 11 4.76 10.76 -2.55
C VAL A 11 4.56 11.79 -1.45
N PRO A 12 3.85 12.92 -1.66
CA PRO A 12 3.60 13.87 -0.57
C PRO A 12 2.89 13.14 0.56
N PHE A 13 3.33 13.29 1.82
CA PHE A 13 2.64 12.70 2.96
C PHE A 13 1.40 13.53 3.35
N ILE A 14 1.51 14.85 3.21
CA ILE A 14 0.45 15.83 3.43
C ILE A 14 0.13 16.50 2.09
N CYS A 15 -1.14 16.50 1.72
CA CYS A 15 -1.67 17.18 0.54
C CYS A 15 -1.67 18.70 0.74
N GLN A 16 -1.88 19.45 -0.36
CA GLN A 16 -1.91 20.93 -0.32
C GLN A 16 -3.03 21.49 0.57
N ASP A 17 -4.10 20.73 0.78
CA ASP A 17 -5.22 21.07 1.65
C ASP A 17 -4.97 20.71 3.13
N GLY A 18 -3.77 20.21 3.47
CA GLY A 18 -3.40 19.78 4.82
C GLY A 18 -3.88 18.37 5.19
N SER A 19 -4.62 17.68 4.31
CA SER A 19 -5.04 16.30 4.53
C SER A 19 -3.89 15.30 4.31
N ARG A 20 -4.01 14.09 4.85
CA ARG A 20 -3.02 13.03 4.60
C ARG A 20 -3.26 12.40 3.24
N THR A 21 -2.19 12.11 2.51
CA THR A 21 -2.29 11.36 1.27
C THR A 21 -2.81 9.95 1.55
N THR A 22 -3.93 9.64 0.91
CA THR A 22 -4.64 8.38 1.05
C THR A 22 -4.26 7.40 -0.07
N SER A 23 -4.49 6.13 0.20
CA SER A 23 -4.39 5.07 -0.81
C SER A 23 -5.25 5.36 -2.06
N ALA A 24 -6.47 5.84 -1.88
CA ALA A 24 -7.39 6.14 -2.97
C ALA A 24 -6.87 7.28 -3.88
N GLN A 25 -6.22 8.29 -3.29
CA GLN A 25 -5.59 9.35 -4.06
C GLN A 25 -4.41 8.82 -4.88
N VAL A 26 -3.54 8.00 -4.28
CA VAL A 26 -2.42 7.37 -5.01
C VAL A 26 -2.95 6.50 -6.14
N GLU A 27 -3.96 5.68 -5.88
CA GLU A 27 -4.58 4.84 -6.91
C GLU A 27 -5.21 5.68 -8.03
N GLY A 28 -5.90 6.78 -7.70
CA GLY A 28 -6.46 7.70 -8.68
C GLY A 28 -5.40 8.27 -9.61
N VAL A 29 -4.26 8.71 -9.08
CA VAL A 29 -3.12 9.20 -9.88
C VAL A 29 -2.53 8.10 -10.74
N MET A 30 -2.37 6.88 -10.20
CA MET A 30 -1.88 5.73 -10.96
C MET A 30 -2.80 5.34 -12.11
N ARG A 31 -4.13 5.42 -11.93
CA ARG A 31 -5.11 5.16 -12.99
C ARG A 31 -5.12 6.28 -14.04
N ALA A 32 -4.98 7.54 -13.63
CA ALA A 32 -5.00 8.69 -14.52
C ALA A 32 -3.86 8.72 -15.54
N LEU A 33 -2.72 8.10 -15.23
CA LEU A 33 -1.52 8.12 -16.09
C LEU A 33 -1.55 7.11 -17.24
N ASN A 34 -2.70 6.52 -17.56
CA ASN A 34 -2.88 5.48 -18.58
C ASN A 34 -1.99 4.24 -18.37
N LEU A 35 -1.40 4.16 -17.18
CA LEU A 35 -0.58 3.12 -16.62
C LEU A 35 -1.41 1.83 -16.42
N SER A 36 -2.72 1.97 -16.22
CA SER A 36 -3.70 0.88 -16.14
C SER A 36 -3.75 -0.04 -17.36
N ASN A 37 -3.30 0.42 -18.54
CA ASN A 37 -3.23 -0.46 -19.72
C ASN A 37 -2.01 -1.41 -19.68
N HIS A 38 -1.01 -1.08 -18.87
CA HIS A 38 0.25 -1.83 -18.79
C HIS A 38 0.29 -2.79 -17.60
N PHE A 39 -0.55 -2.58 -16.58
CA PHE A 39 -0.64 -3.45 -15.40
C PHE A 39 -2.01 -3.43 -14.74
N VAL A 40 -2.25 -4.45 -13.94
CA VAL A 40 -3.44 -4.56 -13.08
C VAL A 40 -2.96 -4.52 -11.63
N LEU A 41 -3.45 -3.55 -10.86
CA LEU A 41 -3.23 -3.50 -9.41
C LEU A 41 -3.94 -4.68 -8.75
N MET A 42 -3.25 -5.35 -7.83
CA MET A 42 -3.87 -6.42 -7.05
C MET A 42 -4.66 -5.93 -5.84
N GLY A 43 -4.55 -4.64 -5.54
CA GLY A 43 -5.23 -4.01 -4.43
C GLY A 43 -4.82 -2.55 -4.27
N PRO A 44 -5.41 -1.86 -3.28
CA PRO A 44 -5.09 -0.47 -2.99
C PRO A 44 -3.60 -0.31 -2.61
N PRO A 45 -2.90 0.72 -3.11
CA PRO A 45 -1.52 1.02 -2.74
C PRO A 45 -1.43 1.46 -1.27
N GLN A 46 -0.39 1.05 -0.55
CA GLN A 46 -0.20 1.35 0.86
C GLN A 46 0.75 2.52 1.04
N VAL A 47 0.27 3.62 1.61
CA VAL A 47 1.07 4.81 1.92
C VAL A 47 1.74 4.65 3.28
N VAL A 48 3.08 4.65 3.29
CA VAL A 48 3.92 4.45 4.47
C VAL A 48 4.82 5.66 4.68
N HIS A 49 4.74 6.24 5.87
CA HIS A 49 5.59 7.35 6.28
C HIS A 49 6.80 6.81 7.04
N ASN A 50 7.95 6.80 6.38
CA ASN A 50 9.15 6.15 6.92
C ASN A 50 9.92 6.99 7.94
N SER A 51 9.65 8.30 8.03
CA SER A 51 10.27 9.17 9.03
C SER A 51 9.33 10.30 9.41
N LYS A 52 9.18 10.56 10.71
CA LYS A 52 8.41 11.70 11.23
C LYS A 52 8.92 13.06 10.76
N SER A 53 10.18 13.15 10.33
CA SER A 53 10.81 14.39 9.87
C SER A 53 10.70 14.64 8.36
N LEU A 54 10.17 13.68 7.59
CA LEU A 54 9.99 13.84 6.14
C LEU A 54 8.57 14.33 5.84
N ASP A 55 8.45 15.23 4.88
CA ASP A 55 7.18 15.66 4.28
C ASP A 55 6.69 14.70 3.18
N THR A 56 7.49 13.68 2.86
CA THR A 56 7.21 12.66 1.87
C THR A 56 7.04 11.27 2.48
N ALA A 57 6.25 10.45 1.80
CA ALA A 57 5.94 9.07 2.08
C ALA A 57 6.38 8.18 0.91
N MET A 58 6.40 6.87 1.16
CA MET A 58 6.50 5.85 0.12
C MET A 58 5.14 5.19 -0.06
N ALA A 59 4.71 4.95 -1.29
CA ALA A 59 3.51 4.15 -1.55
C ALA A 59 3.88 2.81 -2.16
N TYR A 60 3.61 1.71 -1.46
CA TYR A 60 3.89 0.35 -1.92
C TYR A 60 2.68 -0.23 -2.64
N PHE A 61 2.90 -1.00 -3.71
CA PHE A 61 1.80 -1.60 -4.45
C PHE A 61 2.22 -2.88 -5.16
N GLU A 62 1.23 -3.74 -5.37
CA GLU A 62 1.38 -5.02 -6.05
C GLU A 62 0.69 -4.98 -7.41
N VAL A 63 1.36 -5.53 -8.42
CA VAL A 63 0.83 -5.65 -9.78
C VAL A 63 0.86 -7.09 -10.26
N TRP A 64 -0.15 -7.45 -11.06
CA TRP A 64 -0.11 -8.68 -11.86
C TRP A 64 0.90 -8.54 -12.99
N ASP A 65 1.90 -9.41 -12.97
CA ASP A 65 3.02 -9.40 -13.92
C ASP A 65 3.00 -10.61 -14.85
N SER A 66 3.69 -10.47 -15.98
CA SER A 66 4.07 -11.60 -16.82
C SER A 66 5.01 -12.54 -16.05
N GLN A 67 5.10 -13.78 -16.50
CA GLN A 67 6.00 -14.76 -15.87
C GLN A 67 7.48 -14.36 -15.95
N ARG A 68 7.83 -13.40 -16.81
CA ARG A 68 9.19 -12.87 -16.99
C ARG A 68 9.42 -11.51 -16.31
N GLY A 69 8.46 -10.97 -15.56
CA GLY A 69 8.62 -9.68 -14.88
C GLY A 69 8.56 -8.45 -15.80
N THR A 70 8.14 -8.62 -17.04
CA THR A 70 8.26 -7.58 -18.08
C THR A 70 7.35 -6.38 -17.83
N ARG A 71 6.22 -6.56 -17.15
CA ARG A 71 5.30 -5.45 -16.86
C ARG A 71 5.84 -4.59 -15.74
N ALA A 72 6.39 -5.18 -14.67
CA ALA A 72 7.03 -4.40 -13.62
C ALA A 72 8.28 -3.67 -14.12
N ALA A 73 9.11 -4.33 -14.94
CA ALA A 73 10.27 -3.70 -15.56
C ALA A 73 9.90 -2.47 -16.39
N ASN A 74 8.80 -2.56 -17.16
CA ASN A 74 8.29 -1.43 -17.93
C ASN A 74 7.77 -0.28 -17.06
N LEU A 75 7.39 -0.53 -15.81
CA LEU A 75 6.91 0.50 -14.89
C LEU A 75 8.03 1.21 -14.14
N ILE A 76 9.13 0.51 -13.88
CA ILE A 76 10.27 1.08 -13.16
C ILE A 76 10.80 2.30 -13.93
N GLY A 77 11.02 3.39 -13.21
CA GLY A 77 11.51 4.65 -13.77
C GLY A 77 10.42 5.60 -14.25
N HIS A 78 9.17 5.16 -14.40
CA HIS A 78 8.05 6.07 -14.68
C HIS A 78 7.85 7.07 -13.55
N SER A 79 7.53 8.31 -13.92
CA SER A 79 7.24 9.39 -12.98
C SER A 79 5.74 9.66 -12.93
N LEU A 80 5.24 9.96 -11.73
CA LEU A 80 3.86 10.34 -11.47
C LEU A 80 3.84 11.72 -10.83
N GLN A 81 2.89 12.57 -11.24
CA GLN A 81 2.73 13.90 -10.67
C GLN A 81 1.65 13.89 -9.59
N PHE A 82 2.01 14.41 -8.42
CA PHE A 82 1.12 14.67 -7.29
C PHE A 82 1.11 16.19 -7.04
N GLY A 83 0.27 16.91 -7.79
CA GLY A 83 0.32 18.38 -7.79
C GLY A 83 1.66 18.87 -8.34
N HIS A 84 2.46 19.56 -7.53
CA HIS A 84 3.82 20.01 -7.89
C HIS A 84 4.91 18.98 -7.55
N TRP A 85 4.56 17.87 -6.91
CA TRP A 85 5.51 16.83 -6.51
C TRP A 85 5.65 15.77 -7.60
N THR A 86 6.89 15.43 -7.96
CA THR A 86 7.16 14.32 -8.87
C THR A 86 7.60 13.09 -8.08
N SER A 87 6.75 12.06 -8.11
CA SER A 87 7.06 10.74 -7.57
C SER A 87 7.60 9.82 -8.66
N ARG A 88 8.44 8.84 -8.29
CA ARG A 88 9.00 7.87 -9.25
C ARG A 88 8.68 6.44 -8.83
N VAL A 89 8.30 5.61 -9.80
CA VAL A 89 8.19 4.16 -9.60
C VAL A 89 9.58 3.57 -9.52
N MET A 90 9.83 2.83 -8.45
CA MET A 90 11.04 2.06 -8.24
C MET A 90 10.66 0.62 -7.92
N GLU A 91 11.62 -0.28 -8.16
CA GLU A 91 11.54 -1.62 -7.59
C GLU A 91 11.41 -1.48 -6.07
N ALA A 92 10.36 -2.10 -5.51
CA ALA A 92 10.39 -2.37 -4.09
C ALA A 92 11.36 -3.53 -3.95
N ASN A 93 12.61 -3.26 -3.58
CA ASN A 93 13.47 -4.31 -3.05
C ASN A 93 12.65 -4.98 -1.95
N ALA A 94 12.13 -6.17 -2.21
CA ALA A 94 11.78 -7.07 -1.13
C ALA A 94 13.10 -7.19 -0.37
N ASN A 95 13.22 -6.59 0.82
CA ASN A 95 14.36 -6.88 1.68
C ASN A 95 14.36 -8.41 1.79
N PRO A 96 15.28 -9.14 1.16
CA PRO A 96 15.22 -10.59 1.11
C PRO A 96 15.55 -11.07 2.52
N GLY A 97 14.54 -11.17 3.38
CA GLY A 97 14.68 -11.45 4.81
C GLY A 97 13.74 -10.65 5.74
N ALA A 98 13.23 -9.49 5.33
CA ALA A 98 12.30 -8.72 6.16
C ALA A 98 10.86 -8.91 5.65
N SER A 99 10.10 -9.78 6.31
CA SER A 99 8.66 -9.86 6.10
C SER A 99 8.01 -8.54 6.52
N LEU A 100 7.00 -8.11 5.77
CA LEU A 100 6.03 -7.13 6.27
C LEU A 100 5.19 -7.84 7.32
N CYS A 101 5.32 -7.42 8.57
CA CYS A 101 4.51 -7.97 9.63
C CYS A 101 3.03 -7.68 9.35
N GLN A 102 2.19 -8.72 9.22
CA GLN A 102 0.76 -8.56 8.98
C GLN A 102 -0.01 -8.11 10.25
N HIS A 103 0.64 -8.13 11.43
CA HIS A 103 0.03 -7.68 12.69
C HIS A 103 0.18 -6.16 12.89
N CYS A 104 1.40 -5.64 12.72
CA CYS A 104 1.72 -4.23 13.01
C CYS A 104 2.07 -3.41 11.76
N TRP A 105 2.12 -4.05 10.59
CA TRP A 105 2.43 -3.42 9.31
C TRP A 105 3.79 -2.70 9.28
N GLN A 106 4.73 -3.14 10.13
CA GLN A 106 6.12 -2.68 10.13
C GLN A 106 7.05 -3.70 9.46
N TRP A 107 8.10 -3.19 8.84
CA TRP A 107 9.18 -3.98 8.25
C TRP A 107 10.18 -4.44 9.31
N GLY A 108 10.86 -5.56 9.05
CA GLY A 108 11.99 -6.05 9.85
C GLY A 108 11.69 -7.25 10.74
N HIS A 109 10.45 -7.75 10.74
CA HIS A 109 10.05 -8.95 11.48
C HIS A 109 8.82 -9.61 10.87
N SER A 110 8.65 -10.91 11.10
CA SER A 110 7.45 -11.64 10.64
C SER A 110 6.30 -11.47 11.62
N SER A 111 5.08 -11.76 11.18
CA SER A 111 3.92 -11.79 12.08
C SER A 111 4.12 -12.73 13.27
N GLN A 112 4.92 -13.80 13.11
CA GLN A 112 5.21 -14.78 14.15
C GLN A 112 6.15 -14.24 15.23
N THR A 113 7.02 -13.29 14.92
CA THR A 113 7.97 -12.68 15.87
C THR A 113 7.55 -11.29 16.34
N CYS A 114 6.34 -10.86 15.99
CA CYS A 114 5.81 -9.56 16.37
C CYS A 114 5.42 -9.53 17.85
N LEU A 115 6.06 -8.65 18.62
CA LEU A 115 5.74 -8.41 20.03
C LEU A 115 4.56 -7.44 20.24
N GLN A 116 4.11 -6.77 19.17
CA GLN A 116 2.92 -5.92 19.24
C GLN A 116 1.67 -6.80 19.26
N LYS A 117 0.78 -6.55 20.23
CA LYS A 117 -0.51 -7.24 20.30
C LYS A 117 -1.31 -6.91 19.04
N MET A 118 -1.77 -7.95 18.35
CA MET A 118 -2.65 -7.82 17.19
C MET A 118 -3.86 -6.95 17.59
N PRO A 119 -4.20 -5.90 16.82
CA PRO A 119 -5.36 -5.08 17.13
C PRO A 119 -6.61 -5.96 17.12
N GLN A 120 -7.27 -6.04 18.27
CA GLN A 120 -8.53 -6.77 18.41
C GLN A 120 -9.69 -5.79 18.24
N CYS A 121 -10.65 -6.16 17.40
CA CYS A 121 -11.86 -5.39 17.26
C CYS A 121 -12.65 -5.45 18.58
N PRO A 122 -13.02 -4.33 19.20
CA PRO A 122 -13.81 -4.35 20.44
C PRO A 122 -15.22 -4.93 20.22
N LEU A 123 -15.70 -5.00 18.97
CA LEU A 123 -17.02 -5.50 18.62
C LEU A 123 -17.07 -7.02 18.41
N CYS A 124 -15.96 -7.65 18.01
CA CYS A 124 -15.96 -9.09 17.68
C CYS A 124 -14.68 -9.84 18.05
N ALA A 125 -13.71 -9.20 18.72
CA ALA A 125 -12.42 -9.77 19.13
C ALA A 125 -11.51 -10.31 17.99
N GLU A 126 -11.97 -10.27 16.75
CA GLU A 126 -11.22 -10.64 15.55
C GLU A 126 -10.12 -9.62 15.20
N PRO A 127 -9.08 -10.03 14.45
CA PRO A 127 -7.87 -9.25 14.23
C PRO A 127 -8.01 -8.15 13.18
N HIS A 128 -8.86 -7.17 13.46
CA HIS A 128 -9.04 -5.98 12.65
C HIS A 128 -9.40 -4.77 13.52
N TYR A 129 -9.09 -3.58 13.02
CA TYR A 129 -9.48 -2.34 13.68
C TYR A 129 -10.99 -2.13 13.65
N CYS A 130 -11.53 -1.42 14.63
CA CYS A 130 -12.98 -1.15 14.75
C CYS A 130 -13.57 -0.48 13.50
N ASN A 131 -12.83 0.44 12.87
CA ASN A 131 -13.25 1.10 11.63
C ASN A 131 -13.29 0.18 10.40
N ALA A 132 -12.62 -0.97 10.45
CA ALA A 132 -12.59 -1.97 9.39
C ALA A 132 -13.63 -3.09 9.63
N HIS A 133 -14.42 -3.01 10.70
CA HIS A 133 -15.32 -4.06 11.13
C HIS A 133 -16.30 -4.51 10.04
N HIS A 134 -16.97 -3.59 9.35
CA HIS A 134 -17.92 -3.94 8.28
C HIS A 134 -17.28 -4.68 7.10
N ALA A 135 -15.99 -4.46 6.83
CA ALA A 135 -15.30 -5.08 5.72
C ALA A 135 -14.78 -6.50 6.03
N PHE A 136 -14.44 -6.75 7.30
CA PHE A 136 -13.74 -7.97 7.71
C PHE A 136 -14.51 -8.85 8.69
N ALA A 137 -15.49 -8.31 9.42
CA ALA A 137 -16.24 -9.07 10.42
C ALA A 137 -17.28 -9.98 9.75
N GLY A 138 -17.14 -11.28 10.00
CA GLY A 138 -18.13 -12.26 9.57
C GLY A 138 -19.52 -12.05 10.19
N CYS A 139 -19.59 -11.46 11.39
CA CYS A 139 -20.85 -11.18 12.09
C CYS A 139 -21.73 -10.13 11.38
N CYS A 140 -21.17 -9.29 10.50
CA CYS A 140 -21.93 -8.32 9.71
C CYS A 140 -22.36 -8.84 8.33
N LYS A 141 -21.84 -10.00 7.88
CA LYS A 141 -22.27 -10.62 6.62
C LYS A 141 -23.63 -11.32 6.81
N GLY A 142 -24.70 -10.54 6.92
CA GLY A 142 -26.05 -11.09 6.99
C GLY A 142 -27.14 -10.11 7.37
N ASN A 143 -26.81 -9.04 8.11
CA ASN A 143 -27.78 -8.05 8.54
C ASN A 143 -27.39 -6.67 8.03
N ALA A 144 -28.26 -6.07 7.21
CA ALA A 144 -28.28 -4.62 7.06
C ALA A 144 -28.64 -4.03 8.43
N CYS A 145 -27.71 -3.27 9.01
CA CYS A 145 -27.97 -2.39 10.15
C CYS A 145 -28.18 -0.97 9.64
#